data_AF-A0A7V9VBT2-F1
#
_entry.id   AF-A0A7V9VBT2-F1
#
_cell.length_a   1.000
_cell.length_b   1.000
_cell.length_c   1.000
_cell.angle_alpha   90.00
_cell.angle_beta   90.00
_cell.angle_gamma   90.00
#
_symmetry.space_group_name_H-M   'P 1'
#
loop_
_entity.id
_entity.type
_entity.pdbx_description
1 polymer ?
#
loop_
_entity_poly.entity_id
_entity_poly.type
_entity_poly.pdbx_seq_one_letter_code
_entity_poly.pdbx_strand_id
1 'polypeptide(L)'
;GGFPNADLAEYVTVVNAGIGEIDVDVIDEPDPLINRDGVKSFGEVVMAGFALALANAIDHATGQRLRILPIRIEDLLEGRRPLAVASTG
;
A
#
# COMPACT_ATOMS: atom_id res chain seq x y z
N GLY A 1 -11.75 -1.75 25.69
CA GLY A 1 -12.59 -1.36 24.52
C GLY A 1 -12.28 0.05 23.99
N GLY A 2 -11.02 0.48 24.05
CA GLY A 2 -10.55 1.71 23.41
C GLY A 2 -9.63 1.40 22.23
N PHE A 3 -9.19 2.43 21.50
CA PHE A 3 -8.17 2.29 20.47
C PHE A 3 -6.80 2.53 21.09
N PRO A 4 -5.93 1.51 21.17
CA PRO A 4 -4.67 1.63 21.91
C PRO A 4 -3.71 2.64 21.27
N ASN A 5 -3.74 2.75 19.94
CA ASN A 5 -2.81 3.52 19.12
C ASN A 5 -3.53 4.69 18.40
N ALA A 6 -4.25 5.51 19.17
CA ALA A 6 -5.08 6.62 18.66
C ALA A 6 -4.31 7.94 18.45
N ASP A 7 -2.98 7.87 18.39
CA ASP A 7 -2.09 9.00 18.13
C ASP A 7 -1.06 8.65 17.07
N LEU A 8 -0.35 9.67 16.56
CA LEU A 8 0.68 9.50 15.53
C LEU A 8 2.03 9.04 16.10
N ALA A 9 2.19 9.00 17.42
CA ALA A 9 3.40 8.46 18.04
C ALA A 9 3.40 6.93 17.98
N GLU A 10 2.22 6.31 18.09
CA GLU A 10 2.03 4.86 18.07
C GLU A 10 1.46 4.31 16.75
N TYR A 11 0.63 5.09 16.03
CA TYR A 11 0.15 4.68 14.71
C TYR A 11 1.23 4.91 13.66
N VAL A 12 1.88 3.83 13.25
CA VAL A 12 2.96 3.86 12.26
C VAL A 12 2.48 4.51 10.97
N THR A 13 3.02 5.68 10.68
CA THR A 13 2.85 6.40 9.42
C THR A 13 4.21 6.57 8.74
N VAL A 14 4.20 6.69 7.42
CA VAL A 14 5.43 6.86 6.64
C VAL A 14 5.88 8.30 6.71
N VAL A 15 7.18 8.52 6.97
CA VAL A 15 7.83 9.83 6.91
C VAL A 15 8.60 9.97 5.60
N ASN A 16 8.95 11.21 5.23
CA ASN A 16 9.67 11.50 3.98
C ASN A 16 10.94 10.63 3.78
N ALA A 17 11.65 10.32 4.86
CA ALA A 17 12.85 9.48 4.80
C ALA A 17 12.60 8.02 4.36
N GLY A 18 11.35 7.55 4.40
CA GLY A 18 10.97 6.20 3.95
C GLY A 18 10.59 6.12 2.47
N ILE A 19 10.55 7.24 1.76
CA ILE A 19 10.15 7.29 0.35
C ILE A 19 11.39 7.23 -0.55
N GLY A 20 11.34 6.37 -1.56
CA GLY A 20 12.36 6.26 -2.62
C GLY A 20 12.05 7.14 -3.84
N GLU A 21 12.66 6.82 -4.97
CA GLU A 21 12.34 7.46 -6.25
C GLU A 21 10.92 7.10 -6.70
N ILE A 22 10.17 8.10 -7.19
CA ILE A 22 8.84 7.93 -7.77
C ILE A 22 8.92 8.45 -9.20
N ASP A 23 8.77 7.54 -10.15
CA ASP A 23 8.64 7.87 -11.56
C ASP A 23 7.16 8.01 -11.94
N VAL A 24 6.84 9.01 -12.74
CA VAL A 24 5.46 9.39 -13.07
C VAL A 24 5.34 9.68 -14.56
N ASP A 25 4.60 8.81 -15.24
CA ASP A 25 4.21 8.99 -16.63
C ASP A 25 2.72 9.29 -16.75
N VAL A 26 2.39 10.18 -17.69
CA VAL A 26 1.00 10.52 -18.04
C VAL A 26 0.72 9.99 -19.44
N ILE A 27 -0.40 9.26 -19.57
CA ILE A 27 -0.89 8.77 -20.85
C ILE A 27 -1.68 9.90 -21.51
N ASP A 28 -1.21 10.37 -22.67
CA ASP A 28 -1.87 11.41 -23.47
C ASP A 28 -2.99 10.81 -24.33
N GLU A 29 -4.05 10.34 -23.66
CA GLU A 29 -5.25 9.79 -24.31
C GLU A 29 -6.51 10.55 -23.85
N PRO A 30 -6.90 11.62 -24.58
CA PRO A 30 -8.11 12.38 -24.27
C PRO A 30 -9.38 11.57 -24.48
N ASP A 31 -10.34 11.69 -23.56
CA ASP A 31 -11.64 11.01 -23.67
C ASP A 31 -12.82 11.99 -23.74
N PRO A 32 -13.23 12.38 -24.96
CA PRO A 32 -14.32 13.32 -25.16
C PRO A 32 -15.69 12.74 -24.79
N LEU A 33 -15.81 11.43 -24.52
CA LEU A 33 -17.08 10.81 -24.14
C LEU A 33 -17.44 11.13 -22.68
N ILE A 34 -16.45 11.30 -21.82
CA ILE A 34 -16.66 11.60 -20.39
C ILE A 34 -16.89 13.09 -20.16
N ASN A 35 -16.14 13.95 -20.85
CA ASN A 35 -16.32 15.40 -20.81
C ASN A 35 -15.69 16.07 -22.03
N ARG A 36 -16.08 17.33 -22.26
CA ARG A 36 -15.61 18.13 -23.40
C ARG A 36 -14.09 18.30 -23.44
N ASP A 37 -13.45 18.38 -22.28
CA ASP A 37 -12.01 18.66 -22.17
C ASP A 37 -11.16 17.39 -22.29
N GLY A 38 -11.79 16.20 -22.31
CA GLY A 38 -11.11 14.92 -22.43
C GLY A 38 -10.35 14.46 -21.18
N VAL A 39 -10.50 15.15 -20.04
CA VAL A 39 -9.68 14.96 -18.84
C VAL A 39 -10.27 13.93 -17.88
N LYS A 40 -9.43 13.15 -17.19
CA LYS A 40 -9.86 12.18 -16.16
C LYS A 40 -9.05 12.34 -14.89
N SER A 41 -9.69 12.07 -13.75
CA SER A 41 -8.99 11.89 -12.47
C SER A 41 -8.45 10.48 -12.35
N PHE A 42 -7.25 10.34 -11.79
CA PHE A 42 -6.60 9.05 -11.55
C PHE A 42 -6.13 8.86 -10.11
N GLY A 43 -6.37 9.81 -9.20
CA GLY A 43 -5.84 9.75 -7.82
C GLY A 43 -6.23 8.47 -7.05
N GLU A 44 -7.52 8.11 -7.06
CA GLU A 44 -8.00 6.88 -6.43
C GLU A 44 -7.54 5.62 -7.19
N VAL A 45 -7.55 5.70 -8.52
CA VAL A 45 -7.20 4.58 -9.40
C VAL A 45 -5.75 4.14 -9.18
N VAL A 46 -4.83 5.10 -9.06
CA VAL A 46 -3.41 4.84 -8.78
C VAL A 46 -3.24 4.14 -7.42
N MET A 47 -4.01 4.54 -6.41
CA MET A 47 -3.92 3.94 -5.07
C MET A 47 -4.53 2.53 -4.98
N ALA A 48 -5.60 2.24 -5.73
CA ALA A 48 -6.30 0.96 -5.66
C ALA A 48 -5.40 -0.25 -5.96
N GLY A 49 -4.45 -0.09 -6.90
CA GLY A 49 -3.51 -1.14 -7.28
C GLY A 49 -2.24 -1.22 -6.43
N PHE A 50 -1.97 -0.20 -5.61
CA PHE A 50 -0.66 -0.01 -4.96
C PHE A 50 -0.28 -1.17 -4.03
N ALA A 51 -1.18 -1.59 -3.15
CA ALA A 51 -0.91 -2.68 -2.22
C ALA A 51 -0.64 -4.02 -2.92
N LEU A 52 -1.31 -4.27 -4.05
CA LEU A 52 -1.09 -5.47 -4.85
C LEU A 52 0.24 -5.42 -5.61
N ALA A 53 0.60 -4.26 -6.16
CA ALA A 53 1.89 -4.05 -6.81
C ALA A 53 3.05 -4.32 -5.82
N LEU A 54 2.96 -3.79 -4.60
CA LEU A 54 3.93 -4.08 -3.53
C LEU A 54 3.99 -5.56 -3.15
N ALA A 55 2.83 -6.21 -2.94
CA ALA A 55 2.80 -7.63 -2.61
C ALA A 55 3.40 -8.51 -3.72
N ASN A 56 3.18 -8.16 -5.00
CA ASN A 56 3.80 -8.84 -6.13
C ASN A 56 5.31 -8.60 -6.20
N ALA A 57 5.79 -7.38 -5.90
CA ALA A 57 7.21 -7.08 -5.85
C ALA A 57 7.92 -7.88 -4.75
N ILE A 58 7.31 -8.00 -3.58
CA ILE A 58 7.80 -8.84 -2.48
C ILE A 58 7.86 -10.32 -2.90
N ASP A 59 6.79 -10.83 -3.51
CA ASP A 59 6.74 -12.21 -4.02
C ASP A 59 7.81 -12.47 -5.08
N HIS A 60 7.99 -11.54 -6.02
CA HIS A 60 9.03 -11.61 -7.04
C HIS A 60 10.45 -11.63 -6.44
N ALA A 61 10.71 -10.78 -5.44
CA ALA A 61 12.03 -10.64 -4.84
C ALA A 61 12.38 -11.77 -3.85
N THR A 62 11.37 -12.34 -3.17
CA THR A 62 11.58 -13.26 -2.05
C THR A 62 11.06 -14.67 -2.28
N GLY A 63 10.22 -14.88 -3.30
CA GLY A 63 9.45 -16.10 -3.52
C GLY A 63 8.31 -16.33 -2.52
N GLN A 64 8.05 -15.36 -1.62
CA GLN A 64 7.03 -15.47 -0.59
C GLN A 64 5.75 -14.73 -0.98
N ARG A 65 4.68 -15.49 -1.25
CA ARG A 65 3.38 -14.93 -1.64
C ARG A 65 2.55 -14.50 -0.43
N LEU A 66 2.61 -13.21 -0.08
CA LEU A 66 1.83 -12.65 1.02
C LEU A 66 0.51 -12.01 0.53
N ARG A 67 -0.61 -12.30 1.22
CA ARG A 67 -1.96 -11.80 0.85
C ARG A 67 -2.71 -11.08 1.97
N ILE A 68 -2.11 -11.01 3.15
CA ILE A 68 -2.67 -10.33 4.33
C ILE A 68 -1.91 -9.03 4.50
N LEU A 69 -2.65 -7.93 4.59
CA LEU A 69 -2.14 -6.59 4.82
C LEU A 69 -2.42 -6.16 6.28
N PRO A 70 -1.60 -5.25 6.85
CA PRO A 70 -0.34 -4.75 6.29
C PRO A 70 0.73 -5.86 6.28
N ILE A 71 1.62 -5.85 5.28
CA ILE A 71 2.79 -6.73 5.26
C ILE A 71 3.88 -6.08 6.09
N ARG A 72 4.38 -6.80 7.10
CA ARG A 72 5.47 -6.35 7.96
C ARG A 72 6.74 -7.16 7.73
N ILE A 73 7.86 -6.68 8.27
CA ILE A 73 9.15 -7.36 8.13
C ILE A 73 9.12 -8.76 8.80
N GLU A 74 8.39 -8.90 9.91
CA GLU A 74 8.25 -10.16 10.64
C GLU A 74 7.56 -11.23 9.77
N ASP A 75 6.63 -10.84 8.89
CA ASP A 75 5.98 -11.78 7.95
C ASP A 75 7.00 -12.46 7.02
N LEU A 76 8.09 -11.77 6.70
CA LEU A 76 9.16 -12.27 5.82
C LEU A 76 10.24 -13.04 6.57
N LEU A 77 10.49 -12.68 7.83
CA LEU A 77 11.53 -13.28 8.67
C LEU A 77 11.07 -14.60 9.33
N GLU A 78 9.79 -14.70 9.68
CA GLU A 78 9.27 -15.84 10.44
C GLU A 78 8.69 -16.96 9.57
N GLY A 79 8.60 -16.79 8.24
CA GLY A 79 7.99 -17.78 7.34
C GLY A 79 6.56 -18.09 7.78
N ARG A 80 5.69 -17.07 7.78
CA ARG A 80 4.42 -16.96 8.52
C ARG A 80 3.83 -18.23 9.18
N ARG A 81 3.81 -18.18 10.52
CA ARG A 81 2.53 -18.21 11.24
C ARG A 81 2.09 -16.75 11.45
N PRO A 82 0.84 -16.36 11.14
CA PRO A 82 0.39 -15.00 11.40
C PRO A 82 0.42 -14.72 12.91
N LEU A 83 1.08 -13.63 13.31
CA LEU A 83 0.99 -13.12 14.66
C LEU A 83 -0.44 -12.64 14.89
N ALA A 84 -1.15 -13.30 15.81
CA ALA A 84 -2.43 -12.83 16.30
C ALA A 84 -2.25 -11.39 16.76
N VAL A 85 -3.06 -10.48 16.20
CA VAL A 85 -3.24 -9.14 16.78
C VAL A 85 -3.61 -9.36 18.23
N ALA A 86 -2.70 -8.99 19.14
CA ALA A 86 -2.96 -9.05 20.56
C ALA A 86 -4.16 -8.14 20.86
N SER A 87 -5.32 -8.75 21.12
CA SER A 87 -6.42 -8.09 21.80
C SER A 87 -5.99 -7.90 23.26
N THR A 88 -5.29 -6.81 23.53
CA THR A 88 -5.09 -6.35 24.90
C THR A 88 -6.36 -5.60 25.33
N GLY A 89 -6.89 -5.95 26.50
CA GLY A 89 -8.19 -5.50 27.04
C GLY A 89 -8.33 -3.99 27.21
#